data_AF-A0A5E7K3M1-F1
#
_entry.id   AF-A0A5E7K3M1-F1
#
_cell.length_a   1.000
_cell.length_b   1.000
_cell.length_c   1.000
_cell.angle_alpha   90.00
_cell.angle_beta   90.00
_cell.angle_gamma   90.00
#
_symmetry.space_group_name_H-M   'P 1'
#
loop_
_entity.id
_entity.type
_entity.pdbx_description
1 polymer ?
#
loop_
_entity_poly.entity_id
_entity_poly.type
_entity_poly.pdbx_seq_one_letter_code
_entity_poly.pdbx_strand_id
1 'polypeptide(L)' 'MSLQLTDFNMATLLDSEEAISEYLAQVTEEDDREEALRAISYVIEAAVVGSELP' A
#
# COMPACT_ATOMS: atom_id res chain seq x y z
N MET A 1 24.36 -12.90 14.45
CA MET A 1 24.11 -12.37 13.08
C MET A 1 23.20 -11.18 13.21
N SER A 2 23.57 -10.02 12.64
CA SER A 2 22.66 -8.88 12.52
C SER A 2 21.93 -8.97 11.19
N LEU A 3 20.59 -9.08 11.23
CA LEU A 3 19.76 -8.90 10.04
C LEU A 3 19.73 -7.41 9.71
N GLN A 4 20.26 -7.04 8.53
CA GLN A 4 19.96 -5.71 7.98
C GLN A 4 18.55 -5.76 7.39
N LEU A 5 17.65 -4.97 7.98
CA LEU A 5 16.32 -4.76 7.42
C LEU A 5 16.44 -3.75 6.28
N THR A 6 15.84 -4.08 5.14
CA THR A 6 15.67 -3.15 4.03
C THR A 6 14.39 -2.37 4.23
N ASP A 7 14.42 -1.07 3.89
CA ASP A 7 13.21 -0.27 3.88
C ASP A 7 12.23 -0.83 2.85
N PHE A 8 10.98 -1.03 3.30
CA PHE A 8 9.89 -1.52 2.47
C PHE A 8 8.84 -0.42 2.38
N ASN A 9 8.60 0.09 1.17
CA ASN A 9 7.53 1.04 0.93
C ASN A 9 6.39 0.36 0.16
N MET A 10 5.27 0.15 0.86
CA MET A 10 4.09 -0.48 0.27
C MET A 10 3.52 0.33 -0.90
N ALA A 11 3.56 1.67 -0.85
CA ALA A 11 3.03 2.54 -1.89
C ALA A 11 3.71 2.32 -3.24
N THR A 12 5.00 1.93 -3.25
CA THR A 12 5.74 1.65 -4.50
C THR A 12 5.27 0.38 -5.22
N LEU A 13 4.50 -0.48 -4.55
CA LEU A 13 3.91 -1.68 -5.15
C LEU A 13 2.48 -1.45 -5.64
N LEU A 14 1.87 -0.32 -5.29
CA LEU A 14 0.49 0.04 -5.64
C LEU A 14 0.49 0.96 -6.86
N ASP A 15 1.21 0.55 -7.92
CA ASP A 15 1.53 1.35 -9.10
C ASP A 15 0.46 1.31 -10.22
N SER A 16 -0.59 0.53 -10.02
CA SER A 16 -1.66 0.30 -10.98
C SER A 16 -3.01 0.07 -10.29
N GLU A 17 -4.10 0.33 -11.00
CA GLU A 17 -5.46 0.09 -10.50
C GLU A 17 -5.68 -1.40 -10.15
N GLU A 18 -5.07 -2.32 -10.92
CA GLU A 18 -5.11 -3.76 -10.65
C GLU A 18 -4.42 -4.10 -9.32
N ALA A 19 -3.19 -3.62 -9.10
CA ALA A 19 -2.47 -3.85 -7.85
C ALA A 19 -3.20 -3.28 -6.63
N ILE A 20 -3.79 -2.08 -6.77
CA ILE A 20 -4.62 -1.47 -5.72
C ILE A 20 -5.86 -2.32 -5.42
N SER A 21 -6.56 -2.78 -6.46
CA SER A 21 -7.77 -3.60 -6.30
C SER A 21 -7.47 -4.94 -5.63
N GLU A 22 -6.41 -5.63 -6.04
CA GLU A 22 -6.00 -6.90 -5.43
C GLU A 22 -5.59 -6.73 -3.97
N TYR A 23 -4.80 -5.70 -3.67
CA TYR A 23 -4.38 -5.41 -2.31
C TYR A 23 -5.57 -5.13 -1.38
N LEU A 24 -6.50 -4.28 -1.81
CA LEU A 24 -7.69 -3.96 -1.01
C LEU A 24 -8.58 -5.18 -0.80
N ALA A 25 -8.77 -6.02 -1.82
CA ALA A 25 -9.56 -7.25 -1.68
C ALA A 25 -8.98 -8.16 -0.58
N GLN A 26 -7.67 -8.38 -0.58
CA GLN A 26 -6.97 -9.19 0.42
C GLN A 26 -7.09 -8.58 1.82
N VAL A 27 -6.87 -7.27 1.97
CA VAL A 27 -6.94 -6.60 3.28
C VAL A 27 -8.35 -6.67 3.88
N THR A 28 -9.38 -6.57 3.04
CA THR A 28 -10.77 -6.58 3.51
C THR A 28 -11.31 -7.99 3.80
N GLU A 29 -10.60 -9.05 3.44
CA GLU A 29 -11.05 -10.43 3.63
C GLU A 29 -11.20 -10.82 5.11
N GLU A 30 -10.33 -10.29 5.97
CA GLU A 30 -10.26 -10.64 7.39
C GLU A 30 -11.06 -9.69 8.31
N ASP A 31 -11.78 -8.70 7.75
CA ASP A 31 -12.53 -7.64 8.47
C ASP A 31 -11.69 -6.89 9.54
N ASP A 32 -10.37 -6.84 9.35
CA ASP A 32 -9.47 -6.06 10.20
C ASP A 32 -9.54 -4.58 9.84
N ARG A 33 -10.29 -3.83 10.65
CA ARG A 33 -10.50 -2.39 10.46
C ARG A 33 -9.21 -1.58 10.56
N GLU A 34 -8.25 -1.99 11.38
CA GLU A 34 -6.97 -1.27 11.49
C GLU A 34 -6.10 -1.49 10.25
N GLU A 35 -6.09 -2.72 9.74
CA GLU A 35 -5.42 -3.04 8.47
C GLU A 35 -6.06 -2.28 7.30
N ALA A 36 -7.39 -2.23 7.23
CA ALA A 36 -8.11 -1.48 6.21
C ALA A 36 -7.77 0.03 6.22
N LEU A 37 -7.67 0.65 7.40
CA LEU A 37 -7.28 2.07 7.51
C LEU A 37 -5.84 2.31 7.06
N ARG A 38 -4.93 1.37 7.36
CA ARG A 38 -3.53 1.44 6.90
C ARG A 38 -3.44 1.28 5.39
N ALA A 39 -4.20 0.34 4.82
CA ALA A 39 -4.26 0.12 3.38
C ALA A 39 -4.72 1.36 2.61
N ILE A 40 -5.74 2.07 3.11
CA ILE A 40 -6.18 3.35 2.54
C ILE A 40 -5.04 4.37 2.52
N SER A 41 -4.24 4.43 3.59
CA SER A 41 -3.11 5.36 3.67
C SER A 41 -2.05 5.06 2.60
N TYR A 42 -1.73 3.79 2.37
CA TYR A 42 -0.79 3.38 1.31
C TYR A 42 -1.32 3.68 -0.09
N VAL A 43 -2.62 3.50 -0.33
CA VAL A 43 -3.24 3.86 -1.62
C VAL A 43 -3.16 5.37 -1.87
N ILE A 44 -3.42 6.18 -0.84
CA ILE A 44 -3.27 7.65 -0.93
C ILE A 44 -1.82 8.02 -1.22
N GLU A 45 -0.86 7.44 -0.50
CA GLU A 45 0.56 7.68 -0.73
C GLU A 45 0.96 7.32 -2.16
N ALA A 46 0.54 6.16 -2.67
CA ALA A 46 0.83 5.72 -4.03
C ALA A 46 0.25 6.68 -5.08
N ALA A 47 -0.97 7.16 -4.87
CA ALA A 47 -1.60 8.14 -5.75
C ALA A 47 -0.84 9.49 -5.76
N VAL A 48 -0.34 9.94 -4.60
CA VAL A 48 0.42 11.18 -4.47
C VAL A 48 1.83 11.04 -5.05
N VAL A 49 2.51 9.91 -4.82
CA VAL A 49 3.84 9.61 -5.36
C VAL A 49 3.81 9.41 -6.88
N GLY A 50 2.75 8.77 -7.41
CA GLY A 50 2.54 8.57 -8.84
C GLY A 50 2.06 9.82 -9.58
N SER A 51 1.47 10.79 -8.86
CA SER A 51 1.20 12.11 -9.43
C SER A 51 2.48 12.95 -9.39
N GLU A 52 3.17 13.09 -10.52
CA GLU A 52 4.01 14.27 -10.73
C GLU A 52 3.07 15.49 -10.71
N LEU A 53 2.86 16.06 -9.51
CA LEU A 53 2.23 17.36 -9.38
C LEU A 53 3.16 18.38 -10.07
N PRO A 54 2.64 19.24 -10.98
CA PRO A 54 3.41 20.35 -11.52
C PRO A 54 3.80 21.36 -10.43
#